data_AF-A0A0S8HH43-F1
#
_entry.id   AF-A0A0S8HH43-F1
#
_cell.length_a   1.000
_cell.length_b   1.000
_cell.length_c   1.000
_cell.angle_alpha   90.00
_cell.angle_beta   90.00
_cell.angle_gamma   90.00
#
_symmetry.space_group_name_H-M   'P 1'
#
loop_
_entity.id
_entity.type
_entity.pdbx_description
1 polymer ?
#
loop_
_entity_poly.entity_id
_entity_poly.type
_entity_poly.pdbx_seq_one_letter_code
_entity_poly.pdbx_strand_id
1 'polypeptide(L)'
;NTQKVFLEIVPTWFILPVIAFIIMLAVGKAIYNPIRKSRYVDYDKLSQHPILKFLVIISSMYVAFSIGANNVANASGPIASMVLNELGLEPEGQNFILIMILSTLIIAPNFGIGSSIFGYKILKTTGTEIVAFGPVGATAVSLLTATLLLLASVTKGIPTSLVQLNTGAILALGVTKQGWKETFSKSSVKKFWIVWLIAPAIAFILSYFMVLLTDKLDIL
;
A
#
# COMPACT_ATOMS: atom_id res chain seq x y z
N ASN A 1 -5.99 -21.62 6.74
CA ASN A 1 -7.34 -21.62 6.15
C ASN A 1 -7.26 -21.31 4.66
N THR A 2 -7.17 -22.35 3.82
CA THR A 2 -6.95 -22.27 2.37
C THR A 2 -8.09 -21.55 1.63
N GLN A 3 -9.34 -21.69 2.10
CA GLN A 3 -10.50 -21.03 1.49
C GLN A 3 -10.40 -19.51 1.61
N LYS A 4 -10.03 -18.98 2.78
CA LYS A 4 -9.85 -17.53 2.97
C LYS A 4 -8.81 -16.95 2.01
N VAL A 5 -7.72 -17.69 1.77
CA VAL A 5 -6.67 -17.26 0.82
C VAL A 5 -7.23 -17.15 -0.60
N PHE A 6 -7.83 -18.22 -1.12
CA PHE A 6 -8.24 -18.26 -2.52
C PHE A 6 -9.56 -17.53 -2.83
N LEU A 7 -10.47 -17.42 -1.86
CA LEU A 7 -11.79 -16.79 -2.06
C LEU A 7 -11.82 -15.32 -1.64
N GLU A 8 -10.99 -14.90 -0.69
CA GLU A 8 -11.02 -13.53 -0.18
C GLU A 8 -9.74 -12.76 -0.50
N ILE A 9 -8.57 -13.28 -0.11
CA ILE A 9 -7.30 -12.54 -0.20
C ILE A 9 -6.89 -12.36 -1.66
N VAL A 10 -6.74 -13.45 -2.40
CA VAL A 10 -6.27 -13.41 -3.80
C VAL A 10 -7.19 -12.56 -4.67
N PRO A 11 -8.53 -12.73 -4.66
CA PRO A 11 -9.42 -11.88 -5.45
C PRO A 11 -9.32 -10.39 -5.08
N THR A 12 -9.19 -10.07 -3.78
CA THR A 12 -9.06 -8.68 -3.32
C THR A 12 -7.81 -8.00 -3.90
N TRP A 13 -6.69 -8.72 -4.05
CA TRP A 13 -5.47 -8.18 -4.66
C TRP A 13 -5.63 -7.75 -6.12
N PHE A 14 -6.61 -8.31 -6.85
CA PHE A 14 -6.92 -7.90 -8.22
C PHE A 14 -8.06 -6.88 -8.27
N ILE A 15 -9.09 -7.07 -7.45
CA ILE A 15 -10.29 -6.24 -7.46
C ILE A 15 -10.01 -4.84 -6.92
N LEU A 16 -9.27 -4.73 -5.80
CA LEU A 16 -9.12 -3.45 -5.11
C LEU A 16 -8.32 -2.41 -5.93
N PRO A 17 -7.25 -2.76 -6.67
CA PRO A 17 -6.59 -1.84 -7.60
C PRO A 17 -7.49 -1.38 -8.75
N VAL A 18 -8.38 -2.24 -9.24
CA VAL A 18 -9.37 -1.89 -10.28
C VAL A 18 -10.41 -0.92 -9.71
N ILE A 19 -10.89 -1.16 -8.48
CA ILE A 19 -11.76 -0.23 -7.76
C ILE A 19 -11.07 1.12 -7.57
N ALA A 20 -9.81 1.12 -7.12
CA ALA A 20 -9.02 2.34 -6.98
C ALA A 20 -8.90 3.11 -8.30
N PHE A 21 -8.65 2.39 -9.40
CA PHE A 21 -8.60 2.98 -10.73
C PHE A 21 -9.96 3.60 -11.13
N ILE A 22 -11.07 2.89 -10.95
CA ILE A 22 -12.41 3.37 -11.34
C ILE A 22 -12.80 4.61 -10.53
N ILE A 23 -12.65 4.55 -9.21
CA ILE A 23 -12.99 5.69 -8.32
C ILE A 23 -12.11 6.89 -8.68
N MET A 24 -10.81 6.67 -8.86
CA MET A 24 -9.90 7.77 -9.21
C MET A 24 -10.17 8.33 -10.60
N LEU A 25 -10.62 7.51 -11.55
CA LEU A 25 -11.02 8.00 -12.87
C LEU A 25 -12.25 8.92 -12.77
N ALA A 26 -13.21 8.56 -11.90
CA ALA A 26 -14.37 9.39 -11.61
C ALA A 26 -13.96 10.71 -10.93
N VAL A 27 -13.14 10.64 -9.87
CA VAL A 27 -12.59 11.82 -9.18
C VAL A 27 -11.77 12.70 -10.13
N GLY A 28 -10.98 12.09 -11.00
CA GLY A 28 -10.19 12.76 -12.02
C GLY A 28 -11.07 13.59 -12.96
N LYS A 29 -12.17 13.00 -13.46
CA LYS A 29 -13.11 13.67 -14.35
C LYS A 29 -13.96 14.73 -13.64
N ALA A 30 -14.41 14.45 -12.42
CA ALA A 30 -15.37 15.30 -11.69
C ALA A 30 -14.71 16.45 -10.91
N ILE A 31 -13.48 16.27 -10.44
CA ILE A 31 -12.81 17.24 -9.55
C ILE A 31 -11.52 17.74 -10.20
N TYR A 32 -10.61 16.83 -10.56
CA TYR A 32 -9.26 17.22 -11.00
C TYR A 32 -9.26 18.03 -12.30
N ASN A 33 -9.91 17.53 -13.34
CA ASN A 33 -9.97 18.20 -14.64
C ASN A 33 -10.72 19.53 -14.60
N PRO A 34 -11.90 19.64 -13.96
CA PRO A 34 -12.59 20.91 -13.82
C PRO A 34 -11.77 21.96 -13.09
N ILE A 35 -11.12 21.61 -11.96
CA ILE A 35 -10.28 22.56 -11.21
C ILE A 35 -9.07 23.00 -12.06
N ARG A 36 -8.42 22.06 -12.75
CA ARG A 36 -7.24 22.34 -13.57
C ARG A 36 -7.54 23.17 -14.83
N LYS A 37 -8.71 22.95 -15.45
CA LYS A 37 -9.12 23.64 -16.68
C LYS A 37 -10.04 24.83 -16.42
N SER A 38 -10.37 25.11 -15.16
CA SER A 38 -11.25 26.20 -14.79
C SER A 38 -10.61 27.53 -15.17
N ARG A 39 -11.40 28.41 -15.80
CA ARG A 39 -11.01 29.79 -16.06
C ARG A 39 -11.08 30.66 -14.79
N TYR A 40 -11.83 30.20 -13.79
CA TYR A 40 -12.08 30.94 -12.54
C TYR A 40 -11.08 30.59 -11.44
N VAL A 41 -10.43 29.43 -11.54
CA VAL A 41 -9.46 28.95 -10.55
C VAL A 41 -8.07 28.98 -11.16
N ASP A 42 -7.23 29.87 -10.64
CA ASP A 42 -5.81 29.86 -10.93
C ASP A 42 -5.17 28.65 -10.22
N TYR A 43 -4.92 27.58 -10.98
CA TYR A 43 -4.38 26.33 -10.44
C TYR A 43 -3.00 26.52 -9.82
N ASP A 44 -2.18 27.43 -10.35
CA ASP A 44 -0.83 27.66 -9.84
C ASP A 44 -0.88 28.36 -8.48
N LYS A 45 -1.76 29.35 -8.32
CA LYS A 45 -2.02 29.97 -7.01
C LYS A 45 -2.64 28.98 -6.02
N LEU A 46 -3.62 28.17 -6.47
CA LEU A 46 -4.25 27.17 -5.63
C LEU A 46 -3.25 26.11 -5.14
N SER A 47 -2.37 25.64 -6.04
CA SER A 47 -1.31 24.67 -5.76
C SER A 47 -0.36 25.16 -4.67
N GLN A 48 -0.08 26.47 -4.64
CA GLN A 48 0.80 27.07 -3.64
C GLN A 48 0.09 27.45 -2.33
N HIS A 49 -1.25 27.36 -2.29
CA HIS A 49 -2.04 27.81 -1.17
C HIS A 49 -1.71 27.03 0.12
N PRO A 50 -1.50 27.68 1.27
CA PRO A 50 -1.12 27.03 2.53
C PRO A 50 -2.07 25.91 2.96
N ILE A 51 -3.37 26.10 2.77
CA ILE A 51 -4.40 25.08 3.09
C ILE A 51 -4.14 23.80 2.31
N LEU A 52 -3.80 23.90 1.02
CA LEU A 52 -3.59 22.71 0.20
C LEU A 52 -2.28 22.00 0.57
N LYS A 53 -1.23 22.74 0.95
CA LYS A 53 -0.02 22.17 1.53
C LYS A 53 -0.32 21.43 2.84
N PHE A 54 -1.16 22.01 3.70
CA PHE A 54 -1.61 21.38 4.93
C PHE A 54 -2.41 20.09 4.65
N LEU A 55 -3.31 20.10 3.66
CA LEU A 55 -4.05 18.90 3.24
C LEU A 55 -3.14 17.79 2.71
N VAL A 56 -2.07 18.13 1.98
CA VAL A 56 -1.07 17.15 1.55
C VAL A 56 -0.37 16.52 2.76
N ILE A 57 -0.03 17.30 3.79
CA ILE A 57 0.59 16.76 5.01
C ILE A 57 -0.38 15.80 5.72
N ILE A 58 -1.62 16.23 5.95
CA ILE A 58 -2.62 15.41 6.65
C ILE A 58 -2.94 14.12 5.89
N SER A 59 -3.12 14.21 4.57
CA SER A 59 -3.34 13.02 3.73
C SER A 59 -2.12 12.09 3.70
N SER A 60 -0.89 12.64 3.76
CA SER A 60 0.33 11.83 3.88
C SER A 60 0.44 11.13 5.23
N MET A 61 0.05 11.79 6.32
CA MET A 61 -0.04 11.17 7.65
C MET A 61 -1.07 10.04 7.65
N TYR A 62 -2.20 10.23 6.98
CA TYR A 62 -3.23 9.21 6.85
C TYR A 62 -2.74 7.98 6.04
N VAL A 63 -2.00 8.20 4.95
CA VAL A 63 -1.32 7.13 4.21
C VAL A 63 -0.32 6.40 5.12
N ALA A 64 0.52 7.12 5.86
CA ALA A 64 1.50 6.52 6.76
C ALA A 64 0.85 5.63 7.83
N PHE A 65 -0.24 6.11 8.45
CA PHE A 65 -1.03 5.32 9.39
C PHE A 65 -1.60 4.06 8.74
N SER A 66 -2.17 4.19 7.54
CA SER A 66 -2.77 3.09 6.78
C SER A 66 -1.74 2.01 6.41
N ILE A 67 -0.54 2.43 5.99
CA ILE A 67 0.59 1.53 5.72
C ILE A 67 0.99 0.80 7.00
N GLY A 68 1.15 1.52 8.12
CA GLY A 68 1.51 0.92 9.39
C GLY A 68 0.52 -0.15 9.83
N ALA A 69 -0.78 0.17 9.81
CA ALA A 69 -1.85 -0.75 10.18
C ALA A 69 -1.87 -2.03 9.31
N ASN A 70 -1.57 -1.92 8.00
CA ASN A 70 -1.56 -3.09 7.12
C ASN A 70 -0.25 -3.89 7.20
N ASN A 71 0.91 -3.22 7.18
CA ASN A 71 2.19 -3.88 6.96
C ASN A 71 2.84 -4.43 8.24
N VAL A 72 2.51 -3.89 9.42
CA VAL A 72 3.09 -4.41 10.68
C VAL A 72 2.72 -5.89 10.87
N ALA A 73 1.51 -6.29 10.43
CA ALA A 73 1.05 -7.68 10.47
C ALA A 73 1.97 -8.66 9.72
N ASN A 74 2.69 -8.21 8.68
CA ASN A 74 3.59 -9.05 7.90
C ASN A 74 4.82 -9.52 8.72
N ALA A 75 5.18 -8.80 9.77
CA ALA A 75 6.27 -9.16 10.67
C ALA A 75 5.76 -9.62 12.05
N SER A 76 4.71 -8.99 12.58
CA SER A 76 4.15 -9.41 13.87
C SER A 76 3.45 -10.76 13.81
N GLY A 77 2.81 -11.12 12.68
CA GLY A 77 2.13 -12.39 12.48
C GLY A 77 3.07 -13.60 12.65
N PRO A 78 4.14 -13.72 11.86
CA PRO A 78 5.10 -14.82 12.00
C PRO A 78 5.73 -14.91 13.41
N ILE A 79 6.05 -13.77 14.03
CA ILE A 79 6.61 -13.73 15.39
C ILE A 79 5.60 -14.22 16.42
N ALA A 80 4.34 -13.79 16.32
CA ALA A 80 3.29 -14.26 17.20
C ALA A 80 3.06 -15.76 17.05
N SER A 81 3.04 -16.28 15.81
CA SER A 81 2.94 -17.72 15.54
C SER A 81 4.11 -18.51 16.13
N MET A 82 5.34 -18.00 16.03
CA MET A 82 6.51 -18.61 16.66
C MET A 82 6.33 -18.70 18.18
N VAL A 83 5.96 -17.59 18.83
CA VAL A 83 5.77 -17.55 20.30
C VAL A 83 4.66 -18.49 20.75
N LEU A 84 3.56 -18.57 20.01
CA LEU A 84 2.45 -19.50 20.32
C LEU A 84 2.91 -20.96 20.26
N ASN A 85 3.65 -21.33 19.22
CA ASN A 85 4.18 -22.68 19.06
C ASN A 85 5.15 -23.04 20.19
N GLU A 86 6.08 -22.15 20.53
CA GLU A 86 7.06 -22.38 21.60
C GLU A 86 6.42 -22.52 22.99
N LEU A 87 5.31 -21.81 23.22
CA LEU A 87 4.57 -21.89 24.49
C LEU A 87 3.52 -23.00 24.52
N GLY A 88 3.34 -23.75 23.43
CA GLY A 88 2.29 -24.77 23.31
C GLY A 88 0.88 -24.20 23.45
N LEU A 89 0.66 -22.97 22.97
CA LEU A 89 -0.61 -22.25 23.07
C LEU A 89 -1.38 -22.32 21.76
N GLU A 90 -2.69 -22.54 21.87
CA GLU A 90 -3.60 -22.49 20.73
C GLU A 90 -3.66 -21.07 20.13
N PRO A 91 -3.80 -20.93 18.80
CA PRO A 91 -3.87 -19.64 18.11
C PRO A 91 -5.24 -18.96 18.25
N GLU A 92 -5.86 -19.09 19.42
CA GLU A 92 -7.21 -18.61 19.73
C GLU A 92 -7.30 -18.10 21.17
N GLY A 93 -8.37 -17.36 21.48
CA GLY A 93 -8.64 -16.87 22.83
C GLY A 93 -7.76 -15.70 23.29
N GLN A 94 -7.74 -15.47 24.60
CA GLN A 94 -7.13 -14.28 25.20
C GLN A 94 -5.60 -14.26 25.06
N ASN A 95 -4.95 -15.43 25.16
CA ASN A 95 -3.49 -15.54 25.03
C ASN A 95 -3.03 -15.14 23.62
N PHE A 96 -3.75 -15.58 22.59
CA PHE A 96 -3.50 -15.18 21.20
C PHE A 96 -3.56 -13.65 21.03
N ILE A 97 -4.60 -13.01 21.56
CA ILE A 97 -4.78 -11.55 21.47
C ILE A 97 -3.63 -10.83 22.19
N LEU A 98 -3.25 -11.27 23.39
CA LEU A 98 -2.17 -10.65 24.15
C LEU A 98 -0.83 -10.77 23.42
N ILE A 99 -0.52 -11.96 22.89
CA ILE A 99 0.71 -12.19 22.11
C ILE A 99 0.71 -11.31 20.87
N MET A 100 -0.40 -11.24 20.11
CA MET A 100 -0.51 -10.36 18.94
C MET A 100 -0.29 -8.88 19.27
N ILE A 101 -0.84 -8.40 20.40
CA ILE A 101 -0.63 -7.03 20.87
C ILE A 101 0.85 -6.79 21.19
N LEU A 102 1.49 -7.70 21.94
CA LEU A 102 2.90 -7.58 22.32
C LEU A 102 3.82 -7.64 21.09
N SER A 103 3.62 -8.60 20.19
CA SER A 103 4.36 -8.70 18.93
C SER A 103 4.20 -7.44 18.08
N THR A 104 2.99 -6.88 18.01
CA THR A 104 2.74 -5.63 17.29
C THR A 104 3.43 -4.43 17.95
N LEU A 105 3.40 -4.33 19.27
CA LEU A 105 4.03 -3.23 20.03
C LEU A 105 5.56 -3.25 19.90
N ILE A 106 6.16 -4.43 19.84
CA ILE A 106 7.59 -4.60 19.61
C ILE A 106 7.96 -4.24 18.17
N ILE A 107 7.15 -4.65 17.19
CA ILE A 107 7.48 -4.51 15.77
C ILE A 107 7.14 -3.14 15.19
N ALA A 108 6.03 -2.51 15.60
CA ALA A 108 5.57 -1.25 15.02
C ALA A 108 6.63 -0.11 15.10
N PRO A 109 7.36 0.09 16.21
CA PRO A 109 8.43 1.10 16.26
C PRO A 109 9.54 0.87 15.24
N ASN A 110 9.86 -0.39 14.93
CA ASN A 110 10.89 -0.75 13.95
C ASN A 110 10.53 -0.32 12.53
N PHE A 111 9.23 -0.35 12.16
CA PHE A 111 8.78 0.22 10.89
C PHE A 111 9.02 1.73 10.83
N GLY A 112 8.74 2.45 11.93
CA GLY A 112 9.03 3.89 12.04
C GLY A 112 10.52 4.19 11.90
N ILE A 113 11.35 3.49 12.68
CA ILE A 113 12.82 3.64 12.66
C ILE A 113 13.38 3.31 11.28
N GLY A 114 13.01 2.16 10.71
CA GLY A 114 13.47 1.73 9.39
C GLY A 114 13.06 2.72 8.28
N SER A 115 11.83 3.25 8.33
CA SER A 115 11.39 4.26 7.38
C SER A 115 12.18 5.58 7.49
N SER A 116 12.57 5.97 8.71
CA SER A 116 13.36 7.17 8.96
C SER A 116 14.79 7.03 8.42
N ILE A 117 15.42 5.87 8.63
CA ILE A 117 16.81 5.61 8.23
C ILE A 117 16.92 5.35 6.71
N PHE A 118 16.04 4.52 6.16
CA PHE A 118 16.17 4.02 4.78
C PHE A 118 15.19 4.66 3.78
N GLY A 119 14.24 5.49 4.25
CA GLY A 119 13.16 6.03 3.41
C GLY A 119 13.58 7.03 2.35
N TYR A 120 14.72 7.72 2.53
CA TYR A 120 15.13 8.84 1.65
C TYR A 120 15.22 8.44 0.17
N LYS A 121 15.84 7.28 -0.14
CA LYS A 121 16.03 6.83 -1.52
C LYS A 121 14.69 6.47 -2.19
N ILE A 122 13.77 5.88 -1.43
CA ILE A 122 12.43 5.49 -1.90
C ILE A 122 11.55 6.71 -2.11
N LEU A 123 11.60 7.69 -1.20
CA LEU A 123 10.90 8.98 -1.33
C LEU A 123 11.29 9.70 -2.62
N LYS A 124 12.58 9.67 -2.99
CA LYS A 124 13.07 10.33 -4.22
C LYS A 124 12.50 9.70 -5.50
N THR A 125 12.31 8.38 -5.53
CA THR A 125 11.83 7.65 -6.72
C THR A 125 10.31 7.54 -6.81
N THR A 126 9.63 7.27 -5.69
CA THR A 126 8.17 7.05 -5.70
C THR A 126 7.40 8.36 -5.52
N GLY A 127 7.96 9.32 -4.77
CA GLY A 127 7.33 10.62 -4.54
C GLY A 127 7.21 11.46 -5.81
N THR A 128 8.16 11.33 -6.74
CA THR A 128 8.16 12.09 -8.00
C THR A 128 6.95 11.76 -8.89
N GLU A 129 6.46 10.52 -8.90
CA GLU A 129 5.30 10.13 -9.70
C GLU A 129 3.99 10.72 -9.16
N ILE A 130 3.83 10.76 -7.83
CA ILE A 130 2.63 11.32 -7.18
C ILE A 130 2.64 12.86 -7.27
N VAL A 131 3.79 13.48 -7.01
CA VAL A 131 3.96 14.95 -7.06
C VAL A 131 3.73 15.50 -8.47
N ALA A 132 3.95 14.71 -9.52
CA ALA A 132 3.72 15.13 -10.92
C ALA A 132 2.25 15.49 -11.25
N PHE A 133 1.30 15.13 -10.39
CA PHE A 133 -0.11 15.50 -10.52
C PHE A 133 -0.52 16.76 -9.75
N GLY A 134 0.43 17.37 -9.02
CA GLY A 134 0.20 18.55 -8.19
C GLY A 134 -0.51 18.21 -6.87
N PRO A 135 -0.59 19.16 -5.93
CA PRO A 135 -1.08 18.92 -4.56
C PRO A 135 -2.53 18.41 -4.49
N VAL A 136 -3.41 18.85 -5.40
CA VAL A 136 -4.79 18.33 -5.50
C VAL A 136 -4.80 16.85 -5.88
N GLY A 137 -4.03 16.48 -6.91
CA GLY A 137 -3.94 15.09 -7.36
C GLY A 137 -3.28 14.20 -6.32
N ALA A 138 -2.19 14.68 -5.71
CA ALA A 138 -1.51 13.99 -4.62
C ALA A 138 -2.44 13.72 -3.43
N THR A 139 -3.19 14.73 -3.00
CA THR A 139 -4.17 14.59 -1.90
C THR A 139 -5.26 13.57 -2.26
N ALA A 140 -5.81 13.64 -3.48
CA ALA A 140 -6.84 12.71 -3.93
C ALA A 140 -6.34 11.26 -3.97
N VAL A 141 -5.13 11.02 -4.50
CA VAL A 141 -4.51 9.68 -4.51
C VAL A 141 -4.29 9.19 -3.09
N SER A 142 -3.67 10.00 -2.24
CA SER A 142 -3.38 9.64 -0.85
C SER A 142 -4.64 9.29 -0.07
N LEU A 143 -5.70 10.10 -0.16
CA LEU A 143 -6.95 9.82 0.53
C LEU A 143 -7.59 8.53 0.03
N LEU A 144 -7.73 8.35 -1.29
CA LEU A 144 -8.37 7.16 -1.85
C LEU A 144 -7.62 5.88 -1.46
N THR A 145 -6.31 5.85 -1.64
CA THR A 145 -5.54 4.62 -1.46
C THR A 145 -5.36 4.27 0.00
N ALA A 146 -5.21 5.26 0.88
CA ALA A 146 -5.25 5.06 2.33
C ALA A 146 -6.60 4.52 2.81
N THR A 147 -7.72 5.10 2.34
CA THR A 147 -9.06 4.64 2.70
C THR A 147 -9.31 3.21 2.23
N LEU A 148 -9.00 2.88 0.98
CA LEU A 148 -9.17 1.51 0.48
C LEU A 148 -8.30 0.50 1.23
N LEU A 149 -7.06 0.86 1.54
CA LEU A 149 -6.14 0.02 2.30
C LEU A 149 -6.66 -0.27 3.72
N LEU A 150 -7.10 0.78 4.43
CA LEU A 150 -7.68 0.63 5.76
C LEU A 150 -8.99 -0.14 5.74
N LEU A 151 -9.87 0.11 4.77
CA LEU A 151 -11.12 -0.63 4.65
C LEU A 151 -10.85 -2.13 4.47
N ALA A 152 -9.94 -2.51 3.57
CA ALA A 152 -9.55 -3.92 3.39
C ALA A 152 -8.95 -4.53 4.68
N SER A 153 -8.17 -3.74 5.42
CA SER A 153 -7.52 -4.16 6.66
C SER A 153 -8.51 -4.34 7.81
N VAL A 154 -9.38 -3.36 8.05
CA VAL A 154 -10.31 -3.35 9.19
C VAL A 154 -11.51 -4.27 8.97
N THR A 155 -12.04 -4.36 7.75
CA THR A 155 -13.27 -5.14 7.51
C THR A 155 -13.02 -6.64 7.40
N LYS A 156 -11.92 -7.05 6.76
CA LYS A 156 -11.65 -8.48 6.47
C LYS A 156 -10.27 -8.96 6.95
N GLY A 157 -9.43 -8.07 7.47
CA GLY A 157 -8.05 -8.40 7.82
C GLY A 157 -7.22 -8.81 6.61
N ILE A 158 -7.50 -8.26 5.42
CA ILE A 158 -6.83 -8.68 4.19
C ILE A 158 -5.53 -7.88 4.02
N PRO A 159 -4.36 -8.53 4.04
CA PRO A 159 -3.09 -7.86 3.73
C PRO A 159 -3.14 -7.38 2.28
N THR A 160 -2.88 -6.11 2.02
CA THR A 160 -3.10 -5.51 0.70
C THR A 160 -1.96 -4.58 0.33
N SER A 161 -1.54 -4.59 -0.94
CA SER A 161 -0.42 -3.76 -1.38
C SER A 161 -0.85 -2.33 -1.71
N LEU A 162 -0.37 -1.36 -0.93
CA LEU A 162 -0.54 0.05 -1.26
C LEU A 162 0.05 0.39 -2.63
N VAL A 163 1.14 -0.26 -3.04
CA VAL A 163 1.79 0.00 -4.34
C VAL A 163 0.81 -0.30 -5.48
N GLN A 164 0.01 -1.36 -5.38
CA GLN A 164 -1.01 -1.67 -6.39
C GLN A 164 -2.13 -0.62 -6.40
N LEU A 165 -2.61 -0.20 -5.22
CA LEU A 165 -3.65 0.82 -5.10
C LEU A 165 -3.19 2.18 -5.66
N ASN A 166 -1.97 2.60 -5.31
CA ASN A 166 -1.34 3.81 -5.84
C ASN A 166 -1.17 3.71 -7.35
N THR A 167 -0.70 2.57 -7.86
CA THR A 167 -0.54 2.37 -9.30
C THR A 167 -1.88 2.51 -10.02
N GLY A 168 -2.95 1.88 -9.53
CA GLY A 168 -4.30 2.02 -10.09
C GLY A 168 -4.78 3.48 -10.10
N ALA A 169 -4.66 4.18 -8.97
CA ALA A 169 -5.07 5.58 -8.85
C ALA A 169 -4.24 6.52 -9.76
N ILE A 170 -2.92 6.37 -9.79
CA ILE A 170 -2.02 7.18 -10.62
C ILE A 170 -2.28 6.94 -12.10
N LEU A 171 -2.49 5.69 -12.52
CA LEU A 171 -2.87 5.37 -13.89
C LEU A 171 -4.19 6.05 -14.28
N ALA A 172 -5.19 6.05 -13.40
CA ALA A 172 -6.47 6.69 -13.67
C ALA A 172 -6.36 8.23 -13.82
N LEU A 173 -5.55 8.89 -12.98
CA LEU A 173 -5.24 10.31 -13.16
C LEU A 173 -4.43 10.57 -14.42
N GLY A 174 -3.50 9.68 -14.76
CA GLY A 174 -2.77 9.69 -16.04
C GLY A 174 -3.73 9.68 -17.21
N VAL A 175 -4.65 8.71 -17.25
CA VAL A 175 -5.69 8.60 -18.28
C VAL A 175 -6.52 9.88 -18.38
N THR A 176 -6.89 10.45 -17.24
CA THR A 176 -7.66 11.70 -17.17
C THR A 176 -6.91 12.90 -17.76
N LYS A 177 -5.58 12.96 -17.58
CA LYS A 177 -4.71 14.08 -17.97
C LYS A 177 -4.21 13.99 -19.41
N GLN A 178 -3.79 12.81 -19.85
CA GLN A 178 -3.04 12.59 -21.10
C GLN A 178 -3.66 11.51 -22.01
N GLY A 179 -4.77 10.89 -21.59
CA GLY A 179 -5.46 9.85 -22.36
C GLY A 179 -4.92 8.44 -22.13
N TRP A 180 -5.68 7.45 -22.62
CA TRP A 180 -5.40 6.02 -22.41
C TRP A 180 -4.07 5.59 -23.04
N LYS A 181 -3.88 5.86 -24.33
CA LYS A 181 -2.70 5.42 -25.10
C LYS A 181 -1.39 5.89 -24.47
N GLU A 182 -1.30 7.18 -24.12
CA GLU A 182 -0.09 7.78 -23.55
C GLU A 182 0.20 7.37 -22.11
N THR A 183 -0.81 6.85 -21.40
CA THR A 183 -0.64 6.39 -20.01
C THR A 183 -0.09 4.98 -19.96
N PHE A 184 -0.66 4.07 -20.74
CA PHE A 184 -0.27 2.67 -20.73
C PHE A 184 0.99 2.37 -21.58
N SER A 185 1.43 3.31 -22.42
CA SER A 185 2.69 3.18 -23.17
C SER A 185 3.95 3.36 -22.31
N LYS A 186 3.83 3.98 -21.13
CA LYS A 186 4.97 4.33 -20.26
C LYS A 186 5.72 3.09 -19.76
N SER A 187 7.05 3.16 -19.79
CA SER A 187 7.92 2.09 -19.30
C SER A 187 7.73 1.75 -17.82
N SER A 188 7.38 2.74 -16.98
CA SER A 188 7.11 2.50 -15.54
C SER A 188 5.95 1.52 -15.34
N VAL A 189 4.92 1.59 -16.17
CA VAL A 189 3.75 0.70 -16.10
C VAL A 189 4.14 -0.73 -16.46
N LYS A 190 4.93 -0.91 -17.52
CA LYS A 190 5.45 -2.23 -17.91
C LYS A 190 6.33 -2.83 -16.81
N LYS A 191 7.24 -2.03 -16.24
CA LYS A 191 8.11 -2.46 -15.13
C LYS A 191 7.32 -2.89 -13.90
N PHE A 192 6.25 -2.17 -13.55
CA PHE A 192 5.37 -2.53 -12.44
C PHE A 192 4.81 -3.94 -12.60
N TRP A 193 4.24 -4.27 -13.76
CA TRP A 193 3.68 -5.60 -14.02
C TRP A 193 4.73 -6.72 -13.94
N ILE A 194 5.94 -6.45 -14.46
CA ILE A 194 7.07 -7.39 -14.39
C ILE A 194 7.46 -7.65 -12.93
N VAL A 195 7.69 -6.59 -12.15
CA VAL A 195 8.10 -6.72 -10.74
C VAL A 195 7.01 -7.41 -9.92
N TRP A 196 5.75 -7.09 -10.18
CA TRP A 196 4.62 -7.69 -9.46
C TRP A 196 4.50 -9.21 -9.72
N LEU A 197 4.84 -9.69 -10.91
CA LEU A 197 4.87 -11.12 -11.22
C LEU A 197 6.11 -11.81 -10.62
N ILE A 198 7.27 -11.16 -10.70
CA ILE A 198 8.56 -11.76 -10.32
C ILE A 198 8.75 -11.78 -8.80
N ALA A 199 8.34 -10.72 -8.08
CA ALA A 199 8.62 -10.59 -6.66
C ALA A 199 8.01 -11.72 -5.79
N PRO A 200 6.74 -12.15 -5.98
CA PRO A 200 6.20 -13.29 -5.25
C PRO A 200 6.93 -14.60 -5.54
N ALA A 201 7.36 -14.82 -6.79
CA ALA A 201 8.10 -16.03 -7.17
C ALA A 201 9.47 -16.07 -6.48
N ILE A 202 10.21 -14.95 -6.47
CA ILE A 202 11.48 -14.85 -5.76
C ILE A 202 11.29 -15.07 -4.25
N ALA A 203 10.27 -14.44 -3.66
CA ALA A 203 9.97 -14.60 -2.23
C ALA A 203 9.66 -16.05 -1.87
N PHE A 204 8.87 -16.75 -2.70
CA PHE A 204 8.56 -18.17 -2.52
C PHE A 204 9.81 -19.05 -2.61
N ILE A 205 10.62 -18.88 -3.66
CA ILE A 205 11.84 -19.67 -3.85
C ILE A 205 12.80 -19.48 -2.69
N LEU A 206 13.01 -18.23 -2.26
CA LEU A 206 13.91 -17.93 -1.15
C LEU A 206 13.39 -18.52 0.16
N SER A 207 12.09 -18.37 0.45
CA SER A 207 11.47 -18.94 1.65
C SER A 207 11.58 -20.47 1.66
N TYR A 208 11.29 -21.13 0.54
CA TYR A 208 11.39 -22.58 0.40
C TYR A 208 12.84 -23.07 0.58
N PHE A 209 13.79 -22.37 -0.02
CA PHE A 209 15.22 -22.68 0.13
C PHE A 209 15.68 -22.54 1.58
N MET A 210 15.25 -21.49 2.30
CA MET A 210 15.59 -21.31 3.72
C MET A 210 15.05 -22.45 4.58
N VAL A 211 13.79 -22.87 4.36
CA VAL A 211 13.21 -24.02 5.08
C VAL A 211 14.02 -25.29 4.84
N LEU A 212 14.38 -25.59 3.59
CA LEU A 212 15.21 -26.77 3.26
C LEU A 212 16.61 -26.70 3.89
N LEU A 213 17.20 -25.52 3.98
CA LEU A 213 18.49 -25.34 4.59
C LEU A 213 18.42 -25.59 6.10
N THR A 214 17.40 -25.04 6.78
CA THR A 214 17.21 -25.19 8.21
C THR A 214 16.90 -26.64 8.61
N ASP A 215 16.10 -27.34 7.80
CA ASP A 215 15.82 -28.78 7.93
C ASP A 215 17.11 -29.62 7.81
N LYS A 216 17.94 -29.34 6.80
CA LYS A 216 19.24 -30.03 6.62
C LYS A 216 20.26 -29.79 7.73
N LEU A 217 20.10 -28.70 8.50
CA LEU A 217 20.99 -28.35 9.60
C LEU A 217 20.46 -28.84 10.95
N ASP A 218 19.35 -29.59 10.98
CA ASP A 218 18.66 -30.04 12.20
C ASP A 218 18.33 -28.88 13.16
N ILE A 219 18.00 -27.71 12.61
CA ILE A 219 17.58 -26.52 13.38
C ILE A 219 16.04 -26.47 13.51
N LEU A 220 15.31 -27.23 12.69
CA LEU A 220 13.85 -27.39 12.71
C LEU A 220 13.46 -28.79 13.22
#